data_AF-A0A7C3T4Q3-F1
#
_entry.id   AF-A0A7C3T4Q3-F1
#
_cell.length_a   1.000
_cell.length_b   1.000
_cell.length_c   1.000
_cell.angle_alpha   90.00
_cell.angle_beta   90.00
_cell.angle_gamma   90.00
#
_symmetry.space_group_name_H-M   'P 1'
#
loop_
_entity.id
_entity.type
_entity.pdbx_description
1 polymer ?
#
loop_
_entity_poly.entity_id
_entity_poly.type
_entity_poly.pdbx_seq_one_letter_code
_entity_poly.pdbx_strand_id
1 'polypeptide(L)' 'MQRQLLLGEYDFTLDAKNRVAIPARLRPAFAEGAFITYGFEHC' A
#
# COMPACT_ATOMS: atom_id res chain seq x y z
N MET A 1 12.78 -14.83 10.31
CA MET A 1 11.87 -13.68 10.07
C MET A 1 12.40 -12.89 8.89
N GLN A 2 11.94 -13.16 7.67
CA GLN A 2 12.41 -12.44 6.49
C GLN A 2 11.59 -11.16 6.35
N ARG A 3 12.26 -10.01 6.28
CA ARG A 3 11.62 -8.71 6.09
C ARG A 3 10.95 -8.67 4.72
N GLN A 4 9.65 -8.42 4.68
CA GLN A 4 8.97 -8.17 3.43
C GLN A 4 9.32 -6.77 2.93
N LEU A 5 9.78 -6.70 1.68
CA LEU A 5 10.15 -5.46 1.03
C LEU A 5 8.98 -4.98 0.18
N LEU A 6 8.63 -3.69 0.30
CA LEU A 6 7.64 -3.03 -0.53
C LEU A 6 8.34 -2.52 -1.80
N LEU A 7 8.37 -3.34 -2.84
CA LEU A 7 9.09 -3.07 -4.08
C LEU A 7 8.17 -3.11 -5.31
N GLY A 8 8.56 -2.30 -6.29
CA GLY A 8 7.87 -2.15 -7.56
C GLY A 8 7.05 -0.88 -7.64
N GLU A 9 6.67 -0.54 -8.85
CA GLU A 9 5.79 0.57 -9.18
C GLU A 9 4.45 -0.01 -9.64
N TYR A 10 3.35 0.59 -9.20
CA TYR A 10 2.01 0.11 -9.47
C TYR A 10 1.10 1.30 -9.72
N ASP A 11 0.46 1.31 -10.89
CA ASP A 11 -0.62 2.24 -11.15
C ASP A 11 -1.84 1.87 -10.30
N PHE A 12 -2.48 2.90 -9.75
CA PHE A 12 -3.71 2.73 -8.99
C PHE A 12 -4.68 3.86 -9.31
N THR A 13 -5.95 3.59 -9.04
CA THR A 13 -7.02 4.59 -9.06
C THR A 13 -7.74 4.54 -7.72
N LEU A 14 -8.33 5.66 -7.33
CA LEU A 14 -9.24 5.71 -6.21
C LEU A 14 -10.60 5.21 -6.66
N ASP A 15 -11.16 4.27 -5.90
CA ASP A 15 -12.54 3.87 -6.13
C ASP A 15 -13.52 4.93 -5.63
N ALA A 16 -14.82 4.72 -5.89
CA ALA A 16 -15.89 5.63 -5.46
C ALA A 16 -15.99 5.83 -3.93
N LYS A 17 -15.27 5.04 -3.14
CA LYS A 17 -15.22 5.11 -1.67
C LYS A 17 -13.86 5.59 -1.15
N ASN A 18 -13.03 6.19 -2.02
CA ASN A 18 -11.69 6.65 -1.71
C ASN A 18 -10.75 5.55 -1.19
N ARG A 19 -10.89 4.33 -1.71
CA ARG A 19 -10.00 3.21 -1.37
C ARG A 19 -9.00 2.96 -2.49
N VAL A 20 -7.80 2.55 -2.11
CA VAL A 20 -6.76 2.05 -3.01
C VAL A 20 -6.62 0.54 -2.82
N ALA A 21 -6.62 -0.21 -3.91
CA ALA A 21 -6.43 -1.66 -3.86
C ALA A 21 -4.94 -2.00 -3.71
N ILE A 22 -4.58 -2.71 -2.64
CA ILE A 22 -3.19 -3.20 -2.46
C ILE A 22 -2.93 -4.37 -3.43
N PRO A 23 -1.88 -4.29 -4.27
CA PRO A 23 -1.46 -5.38 -5.15
C PRO A 23 -1.26 -6.69 -4.39
N ALA A 24 -1.67 -7.80 -4.99
CA ALA A 24 -1.71 -9.11 -4.32
C ALA A 24 -0.37 -9.53 -3.68
N ARG A 25 0.75 -9.20 -4.34
CA ARG A 25 2.11 -9.51 -3.85
C ARG A 25 2.51 -8.73 -2.59
N LEU A 26 1.89 -7.57 -2.33
CA LEU A 26 2.18 -6.72 -1.18
C LEU A 26 1.26 -7.00 0.01
N ARG A 27 0.12 -7.67 -0.20
CA ARG A 27 -0.86 -7.96 0.86
C ARG A 27 -0.28 -8.66 2.11
N PRO A 28 0.66 -9.63 1.99
CA PRO A 28 1.25 -10.25 3.17
C PRO A 28 1.96 -9.27 4.10
N ALA A 29 2.40 -8.10 3.61
CA ALA A 29 3.13 -7.12 4.41
C ALA A 29 2.20 -6.30 5.31
N PHE A 30 0.90 -6.34 5.01
CA PHE A 30 -0.15 -5.59 5.69
C PHE A 30 -1.15 -6.52 6.38
N ALA A 31 -0.80 -7.79 6.62
CA ALA A 31 -1.70 -8.79 7.19
C ALA A 31 -2.21 -8.40 8.60
N GLU A 32 -1.40 -7.65 9.35
CA GLU A 32 -1.73 -7.15 10.69
C GLU A 32 -2.40 -5.77 10.66
N GLY A 33 -2.66 -5.23 9.47
CA GLY A 33 -3.14 -3.87 9.26
C GLY A 33 -2.03 -2.88 8.91
N ALA A 34 -2.40 -1.61 8.79
CA ALA A 34 -1.51 -0.52 8.42
C ALA A 34 -2.00 0.81 9.01
N PHE A 35 -1.06 1.75 9.15
CA PHE A 35 -1.36 3.15 9.43
C PHE A 35 -0.98 3.98 8.19
N ILE A 36 -1.79 4.99 7.89
CA ILE A 36 -1.56 5.92 6.78
C ILE A 36 -1.38 7.32 7.38
N THR A 37 -0.34 8.01 6.93
CA THR A 37 -0.01 9.38 7.32
C THR A 37 0.31 10.20 6.08
N TYR A 38 0.29 11.52 6.17
CA TYR A 38 0.77 12.39 5.10
C TYR A 38 2.29 12.26 4.95
N GLY A 39 2.74 11.98 3.74
CA GLY A 39 4.14 12.00 3.34
C GLY A 39 4.59 13.41 2.91
N PHE A 40 5.83 13.47 2.43
CA PHE A 40 6.38 14.67 1.82
C PHE A 40 5.90 14.82 0.37
N GLU A 41 6.04 16.02 -0.18
CA GLU A 41 5.70 16.33 -1.58
C GLU A 41 4.30 15.86 -2.05
N HIS A 42 3.29 15.94 -1.17
CA HIS A 42 1.91 15.51 -1.46
C HIS A 42 1.73 14.00 -1.75
N CYS A 43 2.59 13.17 -1.17
CA CYS A 43 2.50 11.70 -1.17
C CYS A 43 1.71 11.18 0.05
#